data_AF-A0A7X3HEB6-F1
#
_entry.id   AF-A0A7X3HEB6-F1
#
_cell.length_a   1.000
_cell.length_b   1.000
_cell.length_c   1.000
_cell.angle_alpha   90.00
_cell.angle_beta   90.00
_cell.angle_gamma   90.00
#
_symmetry.space_group_name_H-M   'P 1'
#
loop_
_entity.id
_entity.type
_entity.pdbx_description
1 polymer ?
#
loop_
_entity_poly.entity_id
_entity_poly.type
_entity_poly.pdbx_seq_one_letter_code
_entity_poly.pdbx_strand_id
1 'polypeptide(L)' 'MILMNALTAVKANTDDLAQRHTGFTLAPSAQSPRLLALTFTADTTKQFLHQVAQWPVQALEYKSFLRFKIGK' A
#
# COMPACT_ATOMS: atom_id res chain seq x y z
N MET A 1 43.13 13.32 14.57
CA MET A 1 41.98 14.04 13.97
C MET A 1 41.07 13.01 13.31
N ILE A 2 40.13 12.44 14.05
CA ILE A 2 39.16 11.46 13.54
C ILE A 2 37.91 12.23 13.17
N LEU A 3 37.55 12.21 11.89
CA LEU A 3 36.34 12.83 11.36
C LEU A 3 35.12 12.03 11.85
N MET A 4 34.30 12.65 12.69
CA MET A 4 33.06 12.08 13.22
C MET A 4 31.98 12.19 12.13
N ASN A 5 31.68 11.10 11.42
CA ASN A 5 30.59 11.08 10.45
C ASN A 5 29.25 11.19 11.21
N ALA A 6 28.57 12.33 11.07
CA ALA A 6 27.25 12.56 11.63
C ALA A 6 26.25 11.56 11.03
N LEU A 7 25.93 10.50 11.77
CA LEU A 7 24.80 9.62 11.51
C LEU A 7 23.53 10.40 11.86
N THR A 8 22.93 11.06 10.88
CA THR A 8 21.61 11.68 11.04
C THR A 8 20.58 10.58 11.31
N ALA A 9 20.28 10.32 12.57
CA ALA A 9 19.20 9.42 12.95
C ALA A 9 17.88 10.02 12.44
N VAL A 10 17.34 9.46 11.35
CA VAL A 10 15.95 9.72 10.93
C VAL A 10 15.06 9.29 12.09
N LYS A 11 14.46 10.26 12.77
CA LYS A 11 13.42 10.04 13.77
C LYS A 11 12.29 9.28 13.10
N ALA A 12 12.10 8.01 13.45
CA ALA A 12 10.96 7.25 12.96
C ALA A 12 9.69 7.91 13.50
N ASN A 13 8.92 8.55 12.61
CA ASN A 13 7.59 9.05 12.95
C ASN A 13 6.62 7.86 12.93
N THR A 14 6.76 6.96 13.92
CA THR A 14 5.97 5.73 14.01
C THR A 14 4.52 6.02 14.39
N ASP A 15 4.27 7.18 15.01
CA ASP A 15 2.94 7.59 15.50
C ASP A 15 1.96 7.93 14.36
N ASP A 16 2.44 8.23 13.15
CA ASP A 16 1.61 8.49 11.96
C ASP A 16 1.35 7.23 11.11
N LEU A 17 1.99 6.09 11.44
CA LEU A 17 1.93 4.88 10.60
C LEU A 17 0.65 4.06 10.80
N ALA A 18 -0.05 4.24 11.92
CA ALA A 18 -1.33 3.62 12.21
C ALA A 18 -2.51 4.50 11.75
N GLN A 19 -2.35 5.17 10.61
CA GLN A 19 -3.38 6.04 10.07
C GLN A 19 -4.52 5.18 9.49
N ARG A 20 -5.74 5.40 10.00
CA ARG A 20 -6.95 4.81 9.43
C ARG A 20 -7.37 5.66 8.25
N HIS A 21 -7.23 5.12 7.06
CA HIS A 21 -7.74 5.74 5.85
C HIS A 21 -9.12 5.15 5.51
N THR A 22 -9.92 5.89 4.75
CA THR A 22 -11.20 5.37 4.28
C THR A 22 -10.93 4.20 3.32
N GLY A 23 -11.35 2.99 3.70
CA GLY A 23 -11.27 1.80 2.87
C GLY A 23 -10.00 0.94 3.03
N PHE A 24 -8.98 1.41 3.77
CA PHE A 24 -7.80 0.61 4.10
C PHE A 24 -7.11 1.05 5.40
N THR A 25 -6.34 0.15 5.99
CA THR A 25 -5.50 0.41 7.17
C THR A 25 -4.04 0.18 6.84
N LEU A 26 -3.17 1.01 7.43
CA LEU A 26 -1.73 0.84 7.38
C LEU A 26 -1.22 0.47 8.78
N ALA A 27 -0.31 -0.50 8.88
CA ALA A 27 0.34 -0.86 10.14
C ALA A 27 1.77 -1.35 9.90
N PRO A 28 2.73 -1.07 10.80
CA PRO A 28 4.05 -1.68 10.74
C PRO A 28 4.00 -3.21 10.78
N SER A 29 4.85 -3.86 9.99
CA SER A 29 5.01 -5.30 9.96
C SER A 29 5.83 -5.78 11.17
N ALA A 30 5.62 -7.02 11.61
CA ALA A 30 6.32 -7.59 12.76
C ALA A 30 7.84 -7.66 12.56
N GLN A 31 8.29 -7.77 11.31
CA GLN A 31 9.70 -7.95 10.94
C GLN A 31 10.48 -6.64 10.89
N SER A 32 9.83 -5.52 10.60
CA SER A 32 10.51 -4.23 10.48
C SER A 32 9.53 -3.07 10.55
N PRO A 33 9.83 -2.00 11.33
CA PRO A 33 9.01 -0.79 11.35
C PRO A 33 9.03 -0.02 10.03
N ARG A 34 9.95 -0.37 9.11
CA ARG A 34 10.02 0.22 7.76
C ARG A 34 9.11 -0.49 6.75
N LEU A 35 8.73 -1.74 7.03
CA LEU A 35 7.83 -2.51 6.20
C LEU A 35 6.41 -2.30 6.71
N LEU A 36 5.53 -1.75 5.88
CA LEU A 36 4.15 -1.46 6.26
C LEU A 36 3.21 -2.45 5.57
N ALA A 37 2.30 -3.03 6.35
CA ALA A 37 1.20 -3.83 5.87
C ALA A 37 0.01 -2.90 5.56
N LEU A 38 -0.37 -2.82 4.29
CA LEU A 38 -1.61 -2.17 3.85
C LEU A 38 -2.69 -3.24 3.69
N THR A 39 -3.80 -3.09 4.40
CA THR A 39 -4.94 -4.01 4.34
C THR A 39 -6.21 -3.27 3.94
N PHE A 40 -6.82 -3.65 2.82
CA PHE A 40 -8.12 -3.13 2.41
C PHE A 40 -9.23 -3.70 3.29
N THR A 41 -10.27 -2.90 3.54
CA THR A 41 -11.46 -3.39 4.25
C THR A 41 -12.25 -4.36 3.39
N ALA A 42 -12.99 -5.28 4.03
CA ALA A 42 -13.82 -6.25 3.32
C ALA A 42 -14.86 -5.59 2.40
N ASP A 43 -15.40 -4.44 2.80
CA ASP A 43 -16.34 -3.67 1.99
C ASP A 43 -15.66 -3.13 0.71
N THR A 44 -14.51 -2.46 0.86
CA THR A 44 -13.72 -1.97 -0.28
C THR A 44 -13.32 -3.10 -1.23
N THR A 45 -12.88 -4.25 -0.70
CA THR A 45 -12.53 -5.42 -1.53
C THR A 45 -13.75 -5.96 -2.30
N LYS A 46 -14.91 -6.07 -1.66
CA LYS A 46 -16.14 -6.55 -2.31
C LYS A 46 -16.58 -5.60 -3.43
N GLN A 47 -16.60 -4.30 -3.16
CA GLN A 47 -16.99 -3.29 -4.16
C GLN A 47 -16.02 -3.28 -5.34
N PHE A 48 -14.71 -3.35 -5.08
CA PHE A 48 -13.69 -3.45 -6.12
C PHE A 48 -13.94 -4.67 -7.02
N LEU A 49 -14.07 -5.87 -6.43
CA LEU A 49 -14.31 -7.11 -7.18
C LEU A 49 -15.58 -7.04 -8.03
N HIS A 50 -16.66 -6.45 -7.49
CA HIS A 50 -17.90 -6.27 -8.24
C HIS A 50 -17.71 -5.35 -9.46
N GLN A 51 -16.99 -4.24 -9.31
CA GLN A 51 -16.77 -3.28 -10.41
C GLN A 51 -15.88 -3.85 -11.52
N VAL A 52 -14.87 -4.66 -11.17
CA VAL A 52 -13.92 -5.23 -12.14
C VAL A 52 -14.37 -6.59 -12.71
N ALA A 53 -15.45 -7.18 -12.22
CA ALA A 53 -15.94 -8.51 -12.62
C ALA A 53 -16.13 -8.69 -14.14
N GLN A 54 -16.40 -7.60 -14.86
CA GLN A 54 -16.56 -7.60 -16.32
C GLN A 54 -15.24 -7.82 -17.09
N TRP A 55 -14.08 -7.60 -16.46
CA TRP A 55 -12.76 -7.73 -17.07
C TRP A 55 -12.02 -8.94 -16.47
N PRO A 56 -12.06 -10.10 -17.14
CA PRO A 56 -11.27 -11.24 -16.70
C PRO A 56 -9.76 -10.93 -16.86
N VAL A 57 -8.89 -11.66 -16.17
CA VAL A 57 -7.44 -11.42 -16.17
C VAL A 57 -6.87 -11.35 -17.59
N GLN A 58 -7.36 -12.20 -18.49
CA GLN A 58 -6.99 -12.22 -19.91
C GLN A 58 -7.26 -10.87 -20.59
N ALA A 59 -8.34 -10.16 -20.24
CA ALA A 59 -8.59 -8.83 -20.77
C ALA A 59 -7.49 -7.83 -20.35
N LEU A 60 -6.99 -7.93 -19.11
CA LEU A 60 -5.91 -7.09 -18.59
C LEU A 60 -4.56 -7.43 -19.25
N GLU A 61 -4.37 -8.68 -19.66
CA GLU A 61 -3.17 -9.13 -20.40
C GLU A 61 -3.11 -8.50 -21.78
N TYR A 62 -4.20 -8.63 -22.55
CA TYR A 62 -4.27 -8.18 -23.93
C TYR A 62 -4.50 -6.66 -24.09
N LYS A 63 -5.24 -6.03 -23.18
CA LYS A 63 -5.57 -4.60 -23.24
C LYS A 63 -4.93 -3.87 -22.06
N SER A 64 -3.67 -3.48 -22.22
CA SER A 64 -2.85 -2.86 -21.16
C SER A 64 -3.51 -1.65 -20.48
N PHE A 65 -4.33 -0.87 -21.19
CA PHE A 65 -5.06 0.27 -20.59
C PHE A 65 -5.99 -0.15 -19.45
N LEU A 66 -6.49 -1.39 -19.45
CA LEU A 66 -7.36 -1.90 -18.37
C LEU A 66 -6.62 -2.01 -17.05
N ARG A 67 -5.30 -2.25 -17.05
CA ARG A 67 -4.48 -2.28 -15.83
C ARG A 67 -4.49 -0.94 -15.11
N PHE A 68 -4.48 0.16 -15.87
CA PHE A 68 -4.58 1.51 -15.32
C PHE A 68 -6.01 1.87 -14.94
N LYS A 69 -7.01 1.39 -15.71
CA LYS A 69 -8.42 1.64 -15.42
C LYS A 69 -8.85 1.07 -14.06
N ILE A 70 -8.39 -0.13 -13.72
CA ILE A 70 -8.73 -0.77 -12.44
C ILE A 70 -7.89 -0.24 -11.27
N GLY A 71 -6.75 0.39 -11.53
CA GLY A 71 -5.86 0.94 -10.50
C GLY A 71 -6.11 2.42 -10.17
N LYS A 72 -7.11 3.04 -10.80
CA LYS A 72 -7.51 4.44 -10.60
C LYS A 72 -8.53 4.55 -9.47
#